data_AF-H3A9I6-F1
#
_entry.id   AF-H3A9I6-F1
#
_cell.length_a   1.000
_cell.length_b   1.000
_cell.length_c   1.000
_cell.angle_alpha   90.00
_cell.angle_beta   90.00
_cell.angle_gamma   90.00
#
_symmetry.space_group_name_H-M   'P 1'
#
loop_
_entity.id
_entity.type
_entity.pdbx_description
1 polymer ?
#
loop_
_entity_poly.entity_id
_entity_poly.type
_entity_poly.pdbx_seq_one_letter_code
_entity_poly.pdbx_strand_id
1 'polypeptide(L)'
;MRVFSQKKAAVEKEYAQALQKLASQYLKRDWPGVKAEEKGDHRNMYAVWKSFLEGTMQVAQSRINICENYKNQICEPAKTVKMLKEQQLRKCMDQLTRIQAELQETVKDLAKSKKKYLEMEQMAHAVREKSDLEAKSKLSLFQSKIGLQKASVKLKARRSECNSKAIHARNDYLLTLAAANAHQDRYYQTDLVNTMKVRTYILEE
;
A
#
# COMPACT_ATOMS: atom_id res chain seq x y z
N MET A 1 -18.66 -14.61 -2.18
CA MET A 1 -18.55 -15.42 -3.42
C MET A 1 -17.73 -16.70 -3.20
N ARG A 2 -16.39 -16.67 -3.12
CA ARG A 2 -15.55 -17.91 -3.02
C ARG A 2 -15.95 -18.90 -1.91
N VAL A 3 -16.16 -18.40 -0.68
CA VAL A 3 -16.53 -19.25 0.48
C VAL A 3 -17.87 -19.95 0.28
N PHE A 4 -18.85 -19.23 -0.28
CA PHE A 4 -20.16 -19.79 -0.61
C PHE A 4 -20.01 -20.90 -1.66
N SER A 5 -19.28 -20.64 -2.74
CA SER A 5 -19.07 -21.62 -3.81
C SER A 5 -18.27 -22.84 -3.35
N GLN A 6 -17.30 -22.68 -2.45
CA GLN A 6 -16.60 -23.80 -1.80
C GLN A 6 -17.57 -24.67 -0.99
N LYS A 7 -18.43 -24.06 -0.16
CA LYS A 7 -19.42 -24.80 0.62
C LYS A 7 -20.40 -25.54 -0.29
N LYS A 8 -20.87 -24.89 -1.37
CA LYS A 8 -21.73 -25.53 -2.37
C LYS A 8 -21.05 -26.73 -3.03
N ALA A 9 -19.79 -26.61 -3.44
CA ALA A 9 -19.03 -27.69 -4.04
C ALA A 9 -18.78 -28.86 -3.07
N ALA A 10 -18.61 -28.58 -1.77
CA ALA A 10 -18.50 -29.61 -0.75
C ALA A 10 -19.80 -30.41 -0.59
N VAL A 11 -20.94 -29.72 -0.47
CA VAL A 11 -22.27 -30.35 -0.39
C VAL A 11 -22.57 -31.18 -1.64
N GLU A 12 -22.26 -30.66 -2.82
CA GLU A 12 -22.45 -31.38 -4.09
C GLU A 12 -21.58 -32.65 -4.16
N LYS A 13 -20.32 -32.56 -3.69
CA LYS A 13 -19.42 -33.71 -3.64
C LYS A 13 -19.93 -34.79 -2.67
N GLU A 14 -20.38 -34.40 -1.48
CA GLU A 14 -20.96 -35.33 -0.49
C GLU A 14 -22.21 -36.02 -1.05
N TYR A 15 -23.09 -35.26 -1.71
CA TYR A 15 -24.27 -35.81 -2.39
C TYR A 15 -23.89 -36.82 -3.48
N ALA A 16 -22.94 -36.47 -4.35
CA ALA A 16 -22.48 -37.35 -5.41
C ALA A 16 -21.82 -38.63 -4.87
N GLN A 17 -21.03 -38.53 -3.79
CA GLN A 17 -20.44 -39.69 -3.12
C GLN A 17 -21.51 -40.60 -2.50
N ALA A 18 -22.54 -40.03 -1.88
CA ALA A 18 -23.67 -40.79 -1.35
C ALA A 18 -24.44 -41.54 -2.46
N LEU A 19 -24.71 -40.86 -3.59
CA LEU A 19 -25.33 -41.47 -4.77
C LEU A 19 -24.48 -42.62 -5.34
N GLN A 20 -23.17 -42.41 -5.49
CA GLN A 20 -22.26 -43.43 -6.01
C GLN A 20 -22.23 -44.66 -5.09
N LYS A 21 -22.18 -44.44 -3.78
CA LYS A 21 -22.23 -45.51 -2.77
C LYS A 21 -23.54 -46.30 -2.87
N LEU A 22 -24.68 -45.60 -2.97
CA LEU A 22 -25.99 -46.22 -3.09
C LEU A 22 -26.08 -47.08 -4.35
N ALA A 23 -25.72 -46.52 -5.51
CA ALA A 23 -25.76 -47.24 -6.79
C ALA A 23 -24.83 -48.47 -6.78
N SER A 24 -23.62 -48.34 -6.22
CA SER A 24 -22.68 -49.46 -6.08
C SER A 24 -23.21 -50.57 -5.18
N GLN A 25 -23.91 -50.24 -4.08
CA GLN A 25 -24.52 -51.22 -3.19
C GLN A 25 -25.59 -52.06 -3.92
N TYR A 26 -26.46 -51.42 -4.70
CA TYR A 26 -27.50 -52.15 -5.44
C TYR A 26 -26.98 -52.93 -6.65
N LEU A 27 -25.88 -52.49 -7.27
CA LEU A 27 -25.20 -53.23 -8.35
C LEU A 27 -24.51 -54.50 -7.85
N LYS A 28 -24.02 -54.49 -6.61
CA LYS A 28 -23.39 -55.67 -5.97
C LYS A 28 -24.38 -56.66 -5.38
N ARG A 29 -25.68 -56.32 -5.37
CA ARG A 29 -26.70 -57.14 -4.74
C ARG A 29 -27.19 -58.20 -5.72
N ASP A 30 -27.12 -59.46 -5.31
CA ASP A 30 -27.75 -60.55 -6.05
C ASP A 30 -29.27 -60.49 -5.90
N TRP A 31 -29.98 -60.65 -7.02
CA TRP A 31 -31.43 -60.60 -7.07
C TRP A 31 -32.01 -61.99 -7.35
N PRO A 32 -32.67 -62.62 -6.36
CA PRO A 32 -33.25 -63.95 -6.53
C PRO A 32 -34.30 -63.94 -7.64
N GLY A 33 -34.21 -64.88 -8.58
CA GLY A 33 -35.19 -65.05 -9.67
C GLY A 33 -34.83 -64.40 -11.01
N VAL A 34 -33.72 -63.67 -11.11
CA VAL A 34 -33.20 -63.16 -12.38
C VAL A 34 -32.20 -64.15 -12.95
N LYS A 35 -32.57 -64.85 -14.04
CA LYS A 35 -31.65 -65.74 -14.76
C LYS A 35 -30.62 -64.92 -15.54
N ALA A 36 -29.35 -65.30 -15.47
CA ALA A 36 -28.28 -64.67 -16.23
C ALA A 36 -28.42 -65.00 -17.73
N GLU A 37 -28.56 -63.94 -18.54
CA GLU A 37 -28.35 -63.88 -20.01
C GLU A 37 -29.07 -64.92 -20.89
N GLU A 38 -30.24 -64.54 -21.43
CA GLU A 38 -30.52 -64.80 -22.85
C GLU A 38 -30.17 -63.53 -23.63
N LYS A 39 -29.14 -63.63 -24.47
CA LYS A 39 -28.65 -62.54 -25.33
C LYS A 39 -29.76 -62.07 -26.27
N GLY A 40 -30.46 -60.99 -25.90
CA GLY A 40 -31.33 -60.28 -26.83
C GLY A 40 -32.46 -59.47 -26.20
N ASP A 41 -32.91 -59.81 -25.00
CA ASP A 41 -34.18 -59.25 -24.53
C ASP A 41 -34.00 -57.96 -23.72
N HIS A 42 -33.97 -56.83 -24.43
CA HIS A 42 -34.03 -55.49 -23.85
C HIS A 42 -35.38 -55.22 -23.12
N ARG A 43 -36.30 -56.20 -23.05
CA ARG A 43 -37.57 -56.16 -22.30
C ARG A 43 -37.45 -56.65 -20.85
N ASN A 44 -36.26 -57.12 -20.45
CA ASN A 44 -35.94 -57.53 -19.10
C ASN A 44 -35.88 -56.30 -18.14
N MET A 45 -36.84 -56.20 -17.21
CA MET A 45 -36.90 -55.15 -16.18
C MET A 45 -35.61 -55.01 -15.35
N TYR A 46 -34.90 -56.11 -15.10
CA TYR A 46 -33.62 -56.11 -14.39
C TYR A 46 -32.49 -55.50 -15.25
N ALA A 47 -32.46 -55.74 -16.56
CA ALA A 47 -31.48 -55.12 -17.45
C ALA A 47 -31.64 -53.59 -17.47
N VAL A 48 -32.89 -53.11 -17.56
CA VAL A 48 -33.22 -51.67 -17.46
C VAL A 48 -32.77 -51.09 -16.11
N TRP A 49 -33.07 -51.78 -15.01
CA TRP A 49 -32.64 -51.37 -13.67
C TRP A 49 -31.12 -51.32 -13.51
N LYS A 50 -30.40 -52.33 -14.02
CA LYS A 50 -28.94 -52.39 -14.00
C LYS A 50 -28.34 -51.21 -14.77
N SER A 51 -28.81 -50.96 -16.00
CA SER A 51 -28.34 -49.83 -16.81
C SER A 51 -28.63 -48.48 -16.15
N PHE A 52 -29.76 -48.33 -15.45
CA PHE A 52 -30.06 -47.13 -14.66
C PHE A 52 -29.04 -46.91 -13.53
N LEU A 53 -28.68 -47.97 -12.80
CA LEU A 53 -27.69 -47.87 -11.71
C LEU A 53 -26.28 -47.57 -12.24
N GLU A 54 -25.88 -48.20 -13.35
CA GLU A 54 -24.61 -47.91 -14.03
C GLU A 54 -24.56 -46.45 -14.51
N GLY A 55 -25.64 -45.96 -15.13
CA GLY A 55 -25.77 -44.54 -15.50
C GLY A 55 -25.71 -43.61 -14.28
N THR A 56 -26.34 -43.99 -13.17
CA THR A 56 -26.25 -43.24 -11.91
C THR A 56 -24.82 -43.16 -11.38
N MET A 57 -24.05 -44.26 -11.45
CA MET A 57 -22.63 -44.23 -11.06
C MET A 57 -21.82 -43.29 -11.96
N GLN A 58 -22.07 -43.30 -13.27
CA GLN A 58 -21.38 -42.42 -14.22
C GLN A 58 -21.68 -40.95 -13.94
N VAL A 59 -22.96 -40.61 -13.69
CA VAL A 59 -23.38 -39.25 -13.32
C VAL A 59 -22.75 -38.82 -11.99
N ALA A 60 -22.76 -39.69 -10.98
CA ALA A 60 -22.15 -39.41 -9.68
C ALA A 60 -20.64 -39.16 -9.79
N GLN A 61 -19.93 -40.00 -10.56
CA GLN A 61 -18.50 -39.81 -10.81
C GLN A 61 -18.22 -38.50 -11.56
N SER A 62 -19.04 -38.16 -12.57
CA SER A 62 -18.93 -36.90 -13.30
C SER A 62 -19.10 -35.69 -12.36
N ARG A 63 -20.09 -35.71 -11.47
CA ARG A 63 -20.29 -34.65 -10.46
C ARG A 63 -19.10 -34.51 -9.51
N ILE A 64 -18.51 -35.63 -9.04
CA ILE A 64 -17.30 -35.61 -8.22
C ILE A 64 -16.15 -34.94 -8.97
N ASN A 65 -15.92 -35.32 -10.23
CA ASN A 65 -14.88 -34.76 -11.08
C ASN A 65 -15.08 -33.25 -11.29
N ILE A 66 -16.32 -32.80 -11.53
CA ILE A 66 -16.64 -31.37 -11.66
C ILE A 66 -16.30 -30.62 -10.36
N CYS A 67 -16.62 -31.18 -9.19
CA CYS A 67 -16.30 -30.55 -7.92
C CYS A 67 -14.79 -30.44 -7.68
N GLU A 68 -14.03 -31.46 -8.05
CA GLU A 68 -12.57 -31.47 -7.97
C GLU A 68 -11.92 -30.49 -8.95
N ASN A 69 -12.41 -30.46 -10.19
CA ASN A 69 -11.98 -29.49 -11.21
C ASN A 69 -12.28 -28.06 -10.76
N TYR A 70 -13.48 -27.81 -10.22
CA TYR A 70 -13.82 -26.50 -9.65
C TYR A 70 -12.84 -26.09 -8.55
N LYS A 71 -12.51 -27.01 -7.62
CA LYS A 71 -11.53 -26.73 -6.56
C LYS A 71 -10.17 -26.37 -7.16
N ASN A 72 -9.66 -27.19 -8.06
CA ASN A 72 -8.28 -27.09 -8.55
C ASN A 72 -8.08 -25.98 -9.58
N GLN A 73 -9.06 -25.73 -10.44
CA GLN A 73 -8.94 -24.78 -11.55
C GLN A 73 -9.52 -23.40 -11.22
N ILE A 74 -10.46 -23.31 -10.28
CA ILE A 74 -11.12 -22.05 -9.95
C ILE A 74 -10.78 -21.61 -8.52
N CYS A 75 -11.02 -22.46 -7.54
CA CYS A 75 -10.97 -22.04 -6.15
C CYS A 75 -9.56 -21.76 -5.61
N GLU A 76 -8.63 -22.69 -5.82
CA GLU A 76 -7.23 -22.50 -5.38
C GLU A 76 -6.54 -21.38 -6.18
N PRO A 77 -6.67 -21.29 -7.52
CA PRO A 77 -6.12 -20.15 -8.27
C PRO A 77 -6.69 -18.81 -7.81
N ALA A 78 -8.00 -18.71 -7.56
CA ALA A 78 -8.60 -17.48 -7.04
C ALA A 78 -8.06 -17.12 -5.63
N LYS A 79 -7.76 -18.10 -4.78
CA LYS A 79 -7.13 -17.89 -3.48
C LYS A 79 -5.70 -17.35 -3.65
N THR A 80 -4.92 -17.92 -4.56
CA THR A 80 -3.56 -17.48 -4.86
C THR A 80 -3.55 -16.06 -5.42
N VAL A 81 -4.41 -15.75 -6.39
CA VAL A 81 -4.54 -14.39 -6.96
C VAL A 81 -4.89 -13.39 -5.86
N LYS A 82 -5.88 -13.71 -5.00
CA LYS A 82 -6.23 -12.85 -3.86
C LYS A 82 -5.03 -12.59 -2.95
N MET A 83 -4.28 -13.63 -2.58
CA MET A 83 -3.11 -13.51 -1.72
C MET A 83 -2.02 -12.64 -2.36
N LEU A 84 -1.77 -12.81 -3.66
CA LEU A 84 -0.80 -12.00 -4.41
C LEU A 84 -1.22 -10.53 -4.45
N LYS A 85 -2.51 -10.23 -4.71
CA LYS A 85 -3.05 -8.87 -4.67
C LYS A 85 -2.88 -8.23 -3.30
N GLU A 86 -3.20 -8.95 -2.23
CA GLU A 86 -3.01 -8.47 -0.85
C GLU A 86 -1.54 -8.16 -0.55
N GLN A 87 -0.61 -9.03 -1.01
CA GLN A 87 0.82 -8.81 -0.85
C GLN A 87 1.31 -7.58 -1.64
N GLN A 88 0.86 -7.41 -2.89
CA GLN A 88 1.23 -6.25 -3.71
C GLN A 88 0.67 -4.95 -3.12
N LEU A 89 -0.58 -4.95 -2.68
CA LEU A 89 -1.18 -3.81 -2.00
C LEU A 89 -0.37 -3.41 -0.76
N ARG A 90 0.08 -4.38 0.03
CA ARG A 90 0.94 -4.13 1.19
C ARG A 90 2.25 -3.46 0.80
N LYS A 91 2.94 -3.97 -0.22
CA LYS A 91 4.18 -3.36 -0.74
C LYS A 91 3.96 -1.92 -1.20
N CYS A 92 2.87 -1.65 -1.91
CA CYS A 92 2.52 -0.30 -2.35
C CYS A 92 2.27 0.65 -1.17
N MET A 93 1.57 0.19 -0.13
CA MET A 93 1.32 0.96 1.08
C MET A 93 2.61 1.23 1.87
N ASP A 94 3.48 0.24 2.00
CA ASP A 94 4.77 0.38 2.67
C ASP A 94 5.66 1.40 1.94
N GLN A 95 5.70 1.34 0.60
CA GLN A 95 6.42 2.30 -0.22
C GLN A 95 5.87 3.72 -0.07
N LEU A 96 4.54 3.90 -0.13
CA LEU A 96 3.92 5.21 0.05
C LEU A 96 4.21 5.79 1.43
N THR A 97 4.14 4.96 2.48
CA THR A 97 4.45 5.36 3.86
C THR A 97 5.89 5.87 3.98
N ARG A 98 6.83 5.17 3.34
CA ARG A 98 8.23 5.60 3.30
C ARG A 98 8.39 6.96 2.61
N ILE A 99 7.78 7.15 1.44
CA ILE A 99 7.85 8.43 0.70
C ILE A 99 7.24 9.56 1.54
N GLN A 100 6.12 9.31 2.20
CA GLN A 100 5.48 10.30 3.09
C GLN A 100 6.38 10.68 4.27
N ALA A 101 7.12 9.72 4.85
CA ALA A 101 8.08 10.01 5.91
C ALA A 101 9.26 10.85 5.41
N GLU A 102 9.78 10.56 4.22
CA GLU A 102 10.85 11.35 3.57
C GLU A 102 10.38 12.79 3.27
N LEU A 103 9.14 12.97 2.79
CA LEU A 103 8.53 14.28 2.58
C LEU A 103 8.36 15.04 3.90
N GLN A 104 7.89 14.36 4.96
CA GLN A 104 7.72 14.96 6.27
C GLN A 104 9.04 15.48 6.85
N GLU A 105 10.14 14.73 6.70
CA GLU A 105 11.46 15.19 7.15
C GLU A 105 11.92 16.41 6.35
N THR A 106 11.65 16.46 5.04
CA THR A 106 11.96 17.63 4.21
C THR A 106 11.21 18.89 4.68
N VAL A 107 9.93 18.77 5.02
CA VAL A 107 9.12 19.87 5.57
C VAL A 107 9.62 20.32 6.94
N LYS A 108 10.07 19.38 7.77
CA LYS A 108 10.65 19.66 9.09
C LYS A 108 11.99 20.41 8.97
N ASP A 109 12.84 20.03 8.02
CA ASP A 109 14.09 20.75 7.73
C ASP A 109 13.82 22.18 7.24
N LEU A 110 12.81 22.37 6.39
CA LEU A 110 12.33 23.70 5.98
C LEU A 110 11.86 24.54 7.19
N ALA A 111 11.09 23.95 8.10
CA ALA A 111 10.63 24.66 9.30
C ALA A 111 11.80 25.09 10.19
N LYS A 112 12.80 24.21 10.34
CA LYS A 112 14.02 24.47 11.12
C LYS A 112 14.88 25.57 10.49
N SER A 113 15.11 25.53 9.19
CA SER A 113 15.89 26.55 8.47
C SER A 113 15.20 27.91 8.49
N LYS A 114 13.86 27.94 8.32
CA LYS A 114 13.05 29.16 8.45
C LYS A 114 13.19 29.78 9.83
N LYS A 115 13.06 28.98 10.90
CA LYS A 115 13.22 29.45 12.28
C LYS A 115 14.61 30.07 12.49
N LYS A 116 15.67 29.37 12.09
CA LYS A 116 17.06 29.86 12.18
C LYS A 116 17.25 31.17 11.40
N TYR A 117 16.67 31.30 10.21
CA TYR A 117 16.72 32.54 9.43
C TYR A 117 16.08 33.71 10.20
N LEU A 118 14.86 33.51 10.73
CA LEU A 118 14.16 34.56 11.48
C LEU A 118 14.94 35.02 12.72
N GLU A 119 15.52 34.09 13.48
CA GLU A 119 16.35 34.40 14.64
C GLU A 119 17.59 35.23 14.27
N MET A 120 18.28 34.85 13.19
CA MET A 120 19.49 35.56 12.72
C MET A 120 19.15 36.94 12.13
N GLU A 121 18.04 37.06 11.41
CA GLU A 121 17.56 38.33 10.86
C GLU A 121 17.17 39.30 11.97
N GLN A 122 16.49 38.82 13.01
CA GLN A 122 16.15 39.62 14.20
C GLN A 122 17.41 40.14 14.91
N MET A 123 18.44 39.30 15.07
CA MET A 123 19.71 39.71 15.65
C MET A 123 20.43 40.76 14.78
N ALA A 124 20.46 40.56 13.47
CA ALA A 124 21.05 41.52 12.54
C ALA A 124 20.30 42.86 12.57
N HIS A 125 18.97 42.84 12.65
CA HIS A 125 18.14 44.04 12.78
C HIS A 125 18.47 44.83 14.05
N ALA A 126 18.49 44.17 15.21
CA ALA A 126 18.81 44.82 16.48
C ALA A 126 20.20 45.48 16.48
N VAL A 127 21.20 44.85 15.83
CA VAL A 127 22.55 45.43 15.70
C VAL A 127 22.56 46.62 14.72
N ARG A 128 21.77 46.60 13.64
CA ARG A 128 21.60 47.73 12.73
C ARG A 128 20.96 48.92 13.44
N GLU A 129 19.88 48.72 14.17
CA GLU A 129 19.22 49.79 14.94
C GLU A 129 20.16 50.41 15.98
N LYS A 130 20.90 49.57 16.72
CA LYS A 130 21.91 50.08 17.66
C LYS A 130 22.98 50.91 16.96
N SER A 131 23.47 50.46 15.81
CA SER A 131 24.46 51.18 15.01
C SER A 131 23.94 52.53 14.51
N ASP A 132 22.68 52.60 14.12
CA ASP A 132 22.09 53.82 13.58
C ASP A 132 21.78 54.82 14.71
N LEU A 133 21.44 54.34 15.91
CA LEU A 133 21.33 55.15 17.12
C LEU A 133 22.69 55.72 17.55
N GLU A 134 23.74 54.90 17.59
CA GLU A 134 25.10 55.37 17.92
C GLU A 134 25.61 56.40 16.89
N ALA A 135 25.27 56.26 15.60
CA ALA A 135 25.64 57.24 14.57
C ALA A 135 24.91 58.58 14.70
N LYS A 136 23.67 58.57 15.22
CA LYS A 136 22.87 59.78 15.47
C LYS A 136 23.22 60.45 16.81
N SER A 137 23.67 59.67 17.79
CA SER A 137 24.08 60.12 19.12
C SER A 137 25.43 60.85 19.07
N LYS A 138 25.42 62.18 18.97
CA LYS A 138 26.66 63.00 18.91
C LYS A 138 27.41 63.16 20.25
N LEU A 139 26.91 62.66 21.38
CA LEU A 139 27.46 63.02 22.69
C LEU A 139 27.38 61.86 23.68
N SER A 140 28.51 61.23 23.95
CA SER A 140 28.77 60.62 25.25
C SER A 140 29.72 61.55 26.00
N LEU A 141 29.16 62.40 26.86
CA LEU A 141 29.90 63.43 27.61
C LEU A 141 30.98 62.86 28.54
N PHE A 142 30.98 61.54 28.75
CA PHE A 142 31.88 60.83 29.65
C PHE A 142 32.82 59.83 28.94
N GLN A 143 32.88 59.83 27.59
CA GLN A 143 33.76 58.93 26.83
C GLN A 143 34.81 59.70 26.02
N SER A 144 36.06 59.23 26.10
CA SER A 144 37.14 59.78 25.29
C SER A 144 36.93 59.50 23.80
N LYS A 145 37.47 60.38 22.94
CA LYS A 145 37.45 60.23 21.46
C LYS A 145 37.96 58.85 21.00
N ILE A 146 39.00 58.35 21.65
CA ILE A 146 39.59 57.02 21.37
C ILE A 146 38.63 55.89 21.80
N GLY A 147 37.96 56.04 22.96
CA GLY A 147 36.97 55.07 23.44
C GLY A 147 35.77 54.96 22.48
N LEU A 148 35.26 56.10 22.02
CA LEU A 148 34.18 56.18 21.02
C LEU A 148 34.58 55.53 19.69
N GLN A 149 35.81 55.79 19.21
CA GLN A 149 36.31 55.18 17.98
C GLN A 149 36.44 53.65 18.11
N LYS A 150 36.96 53.14 19.22
CA LYS A 150 37.04 51.69 19.48
C LYS A 150 35.64 51.03 19.55
N ALA A 151 34.69 51.68 20.22
CA ALA A 151 33.31 51.19 20.30
C ALA A 151 32.64 51.14 18.92
N SER A 152 32.80 52.19 18.12
CA SER A 152 32.29 52.27 16.75
C SER A 152 32.86 51.17 15.84
N VAL A 153 34.18 50.94 15.89
CA VAL A 153 34.83 49.85 15.14
C VAL A 153 34.30 48.49 15.56
N LYS A 154 34.16 48.24 16.87
CA LYS A 154 33.61 46.98 17.40
C LYS A 154 32.16 46.77 16.96
N LEU A 155 31.34 47.82 16.96
CA LEU A 155 29.96 47.74 16.52
C LEU A 155 29.84 47.49 15.02
N LYS A 156 30.70 48.13 14.21
CA LYS A 156 30.77 47.90 12.75
C LYS A 156 31.19 46.45 12.43
N ALA A 157 32.16 45.91 13.15
CA ALA A 157 32.56 44.50 13.02
C ALA A 157 31.40 43.56 13.37
N ARG A 158 30.73 43.79 14.51
CA ARG A 158 29.56 42.99 14.92
C ARG A 158 28.39 43.08 13.92
N ARG A 159 28.14 44.27 13.35
CA ARG A 159 27.13 44.46 12.30
C ARG A 159 27.45 43.62 11.07
N SER A 160 28.70 43.64 10.61
CA SER A 160 29.14 42.83 9.47
C SER A 160 28.97 41.33 9.73
N GLU A 161 29.35 40.87 10.92
CA GLU A 161 29.23 39.46 11.32
C GLU A 161 27.76 39.00 11.38
N CYS A 162 26.89 39.74 12.07
CA CYS A 162 25.46 39.41 12.17
C CYS A 162 24.78 39.45 10.79
N ASN A 163 25.13 40.41 9.93
CA ASN A 163 24.57 40.49 8.59
C ASN A 163 25.02 39.30 7.72
N SER A 164 26.29 38.88 7.82
CA SER A 164 26.79 37.68 7.14
C SER A 164 26.05 36.42 7.60
N LYS A 165 25.86 36.24 8.92
CA LYS A 165 25.10 35.12 9.49
C LYS A 165 23.63 35.10 9.03
N ALA A 166 22.98 36.26 8.97
CA ALA A 166 21.60 36.38 8.48
C ALA A 166 21.49 36.02 6.98
N ILE A 167 22.42 36.49 6.15
CA ILE A 167 22.48 36.14 4.72
C ILE A 167 22.68 34.64 4.54
N HIS A 168 23.60 34.04 5.29
CA HIS A 168 23.84 32.59 5.22
C HIS A 168 22.59 31.79 5.62
N ALA A 169 21.95 32.15 6.74
CA ALA A 169 20.71 31.49 7.18
C ALA A 169 19.55 31.70 6.19
N ARG A 170 19.47 32.86 5.53
CA ARG A 170 18.51 33.11 4.46
C ARG A 170 18.75 32.20 3.26
N ASN A 171 20.00 32.02 2.84
CA ASN A 171 20.35 31.15 1.72
C ASN A 171 20.01 29.68 2.06
N ASP A 172 20.33 29.21 3.26
CA ASP A 172 19.94 27.87 3.75
C ASP A 172 18.41 27.69 3.69
N TYR A 173 17.65 28.69 4.15
CA TYR A 173 16.20 28.68 4.09
C TYR A 173 15.68 28.63 2.64
N LEU A 174 16.23 29.43 1.73
CA LEU A 174 15.80 29.42 0.33
C LEU A 174 16.09 28.09 -0.36
N LEU A 175 17.25 27.47 -0.08
CA LEU A 175 17.60 26.16 -0.63
C LEU A 175 16.66 25.06 -0.11
N THR A 176 16.41 25.03 1.20
CA THR A 176 15.47 24.07 1.79
C THR A 176 14.02 24.30 1.33
N LEU A 177 13.62 25.56 1.07
CA LEU A 177 12.31 25.88 0.50
C LEU A 177 12.17 25.35 -0.93
N ALA A 178 13.19 25.55 -1.77
CA ALA A 178 13.20 25.01 -3.12
C ALA A 178 13.15 23.48 -3.12
N ALA A 179 13.92 22.84 -2.26
CA ALA A 179 13.92 21.38 -2.10
C ALA A 179 12.56 20.85 -1.63
N ALA A 180 11.93 21.49 -0.64
CA ALA A 180 10.61 21.09 -0.14
C ALA A 180 9.52 21.22 -1.21
N ASN A 181 9.51 22.32 -1.96
CA ASN A 181 8.55 22.51 -3.06
C ASN A 181 8.74 21.44 -4.15
N ALA A 182 9.98 21.17 -4.56
CA ALA A 182 10.27 20.14 -5.55
C ALA A 182 9.86 18.74 -5.07
N HIS A 183 10.09 18.41 -3.80
CA HIS A 183 9.68 17.14 -3.20
C HIS A 183 8.14 17.03 -3.14
N GLN A 184 7.46 18.12 -2.77
CA GLN A 184 6.00 18.18 -2.75
C GLN A 184 5.40 17.97 -4.15
N ASP A 185 5.93 18.64 -5.17
CA ASP A 185 5.49 18.47 -6.55
C ASP A 185 5.68 17.02 -7.01
N ARG A 186 6.84 16.43 -6.74
CA ARG A 186 7.09 15.02 -7.05
C ARG A 186 6.09 14.09 -6.34
N TYR A 187 5.84 14.32 -5.06
CA TYR A 187 4.93 13.50 -4.27
C TYR A 187 3.52 13.48 -4.88
N TYR A 188 2.96 14.66 -5.19
CA TYR A 188 1.59 14.75 -5.71
C TYR A 188 1.48 14.36 -7.18
N GLN A 189 2.43 14.74 -8.03
CA GLN A 189 2.34 14.52 -9.48
C GLN A 189 2.82 13.14 -9.91
N THR A 190 3.71 12.52 -9.13
CA THR A 190 4.36 11.26 -9.50
C THR A 190 4.05 10.17 -8.48
N ASP A 191 4.51 10.30 -7.24
CA ASP A 191 4.52 9.17 -6.30
C ASP A 191 3.09 8.73 -5.94
N LEU A 192 2.23 9.67 -5.55
CA LEU A 192 0.84 9.38 -5.19
C LEU A 192 0.04 8.85 -6.39
N VAL A 193 0.19 9.49 -7.56
CA VAL A 193 -0.48 9.07 -8.80
C VAL A 193 -0.07 7.65 -9.20
N ASN A 194 1.23 7.33 -9.10
CA ASN A 194 1.73 5.99 -9.42
C ASN A 194 1.18 4.94 -8.43
N THR A 195 1.19 5.23 -7.12
CA THR A 195 0.60 4.33 -6.13
C THR A 195 -0.89 4.12 -6.36
N MET A 196 -1.64 5.18 -6.70
CA MET A 196 -3.06 5.07 -7.01
C MET A 196 -3.33 4.23 -8.26
N LYS A 197 -2.56 4.45 -9.34
CA LYS A 197 -2.65 3.64 -10.57
C LYS A 197 -2.41 2.17 -10.29
N VAL A 198 -1.31 1.85 -9.58
CA VAL A 198 -1.00 0.45 -9.23
C VAL A 198 -2.11 -0.16 -8.38
N ARG A 199 -2.67 0.59 -7.43
CA ARG A 199 -3.83 0.13 -6.65
C ARG A 199 -5.04 -0.15 -7.54
N THR A 200 -5.33 0.71 -8.52
CA THR A 200 -6.44 0.49 -9.47
C THR A 200 -6.22 -0.79 -10.27
N TYR A 201 -5.03 -1.00 -10.85
CA TYR A 201 -4.70 -2.23 -11.57
C TYR A 201 -4.86 -3.48 -10.70
N ILE A 202 -4.40 -3.44 -9.44
CA ILE A 202 -4.55 -4.56 -8.48
C ILE A 202 -6.02 -4.88 -8.17
N LEU A 203 -6.90 -3.88 -8.24
CA LEU A 203 -8.32 -4.04 -7.92
C LEU A 203 -9.15 -4.46 -9.14
N GLU A 204 -8.76 -4.06 -10.35
CA GLU A 204 -9.50 -4.30 -11.60
C GLU A 204 -9.16 -5.63 -12.29
N GLU A 205 -7.89 -6.05 -12.30
CA GLU A 205 -7.46 -7.42 -12.67
C GLU A 205 -7.45 -8.29 -11.44
#